data_AF-A0A139N624-F1
#
_entry.id   AF-A0A139N624-F1
#
_cell.length_a   1.000
_cell.length_b   1.000
_cell.length_c   1.000
_cell.angle_alpha   90.00
_cell.angle_beta   90.00
_cell.angle_gamma   90.00
#
_symmetry.space_group_name_H-M   'P 1'
#
loop_
_entity.id
_entity.type
_entity.pdbx_description
1 polymer ?
#
loop_
_entity_poly.entity_id
_entity_poly.type
_entity_poly.pdbx_seq_one_letter_code
_entity_poly.pdbx_strand_id
1 'polypeptide(L)'
;MLDAQAEREKLAKSKVISIDAGRKYFSLDQLKRIIDKASELGYSDLHLLVGNDGMRFMLDDMTVETNGKTYTSDEVKEAILAGTKAYYDDPNGNALSQKEMDELIAYAKGKGIGLIPALNSPGHMDALLVAMEKLGIQNPQAYFDTLSKTTLDLENEEAKSFTKALIGKYMDYFAGKTKIFNYGTDEYANDATNAQGWYYLKYYNLYGKFAEYANSLAAMAKERGLKPMAFNDGFYYEDKDDVEFDKDVLISYWSKGWWGYNLASPQYLASKGYKFLNTNGDWYYILGQKPEDGGGFLQKALDNTEKTPFNQLASTKYPEVDLPTVGSMIAIWADRPQAEYKEEEIFRLMTAFADHNKDYFKANYGPIREEIAKIPTDLTIYTPESVAALKAAQDEIDWELSRMKQEEVDKLAAKLKTARENLKPITYNGSADEEEVRALVEYKPYLDIQTEEIAFETKEVANPNLEKGQRKILQVGIKGEKTNLVEISAQDGSSKLVESFVSKDAVVEIVEIGTKEVDSAKMGESQVQPDPLLTPSVKGSSAISQVSKKEDGLKLTQAKQPIAEQKLAQPSVQAVTQDNNLPKTGTSSAWPITLLGTALAMIGLGGCKKRKG
;
A
#
# COMPACT_ATOMS: atom_id res chain seq x y z
N MET A 1 18.86 7.45 -29.68
CA MET A 1 19.34 6.12 -29.29
C MET A 1 19.66 6.09 -27.79
N LEU A 2 20.63 6.89 -27.31
CA LEU A 2 20.97 6.97 -25.87
C LEU A 2 19.82 7.51 -24.99
N ASP A 3 19.11 8.56 -25.41
CA ASP A 3 17.99 9.11 -24.63
C ASP A 3 16.81 8.13 -24.49
N ALA A 4 16.48 7.41 -25.56
CA ALA A 4 15.43 6.39 -25.55
C ALA A 4 15.81 5.18 -24.68
N GLN A 5 17.10 4.83 -24.60
CA GLN A 5 17.58 3.79 -23.69
C GLN A 5 17.48 4.25 -22.24
N ALA A 6 17.90 5.48 -21.92
CA ALA A 6 17.80 6.03 -20.57
C ALA A 6 16.34 6.16 -20.10
N GLU A 7 15.40 6.55 -20.98
CA GLU A 7 13.97 6.53 -20.68
C GLU A 7 13.47 5.11 -20.34
N ARG A 8 13.87 4.11 -21.13
CA ARG A 8 13.52 2.71 -20.87
C ARG A 8 14.09 2.18 -19.56
N GLU A 9 15.32 2.55 -19.21
CA GLU A 9 15.95 2.16 -17.95
C GLU A 9 15.21 2.72 -16.73
N LYS A 10 14.70 3.97 -16.81
CA LYS A 10 13.85 4.55 -15.77
C LYS A 10 12.51 3.84 -15.64
N LEU A 11 11.84 3.58 -16.77
CA LEU A 11 10.56 2.87 -16.77
C LEU A 11 10.66 1.41 -16.31
N ALA A 12 11.81 0.77 -16.54
CA ALA A 12 12.07 -0.60 -16.11
C ALA A 12 12.26 -0.73 -14.59
N LYS A 13 12.58 0.36 -13.87
CA LYS A 13 12.66 0.33 -12.40
C LYS A 13 11.31 0.04 -11.77
N SER A 14 11.31 -0.63 -10.62
CA SER A 14 10.11 -0.84 -9.81
C SER A 14 9.63 0.47 -9.18
N LYS A 15 8.32 0.69 -9.18
CA LYS A 15 7.64 1.75 -8.44
C LYS A 15 6.60 1.06 -7.58
N VAL A 16 6.83 1.06 -6.27
CA VAL A 16 6.09 0.18 -5.36
C VAL A 16 5.31 1.01 -4.34
N ILE A 17 4.07 0.62 -4.09
CA ILE A 17 3.29 1.08 -2.94
C ILE A 17 3.26 -0.06 -1.91
N SER A 18 3.70 0.21 -0.68
CA SER A 18 3.64 -0.74 0.43
C SER A 18 2.46 -0.45 1.34
N ILE A 19 1.70 -1.48 1.71
CA ILE A 19 0.56 -1.42 2.62
C ILE A 19 0.77 -2.40 3.79
N ASP A 20 0.72 -1.87 5.01
CA ASP A 20 0.74 -2.64 6.25
C ASP A 20 -0.62 -3.27 6.56
N ALA A 21 -0.92 -4.37 5.87
CA ALA A 21 -2.08 -5.21 6.11
C ALA A 21 -1.80 -6.35 7.13
N GLY A 22 -0.68 -6.27 7.88
CA GLY A 22 -0.38 -7.17 8.99
C GLY A 22 -0.94 -6.62 10.30
N ARG A 23 -0.61 -5.37 10.62
CA ARG A 23 -1.14 -4.71 11.84
C ARG A 23 -2.63 -4.47 11.74
N LYS A 24 -3.09 -3.94 10.60
CA LYS A 24 -4.47 -3.53 10.35
C LYS A 24 -5.11 -4.40 9.27
N TYR A 25 -6.41 -4.72 9.42
CA TYR A 25 -7.14 -5.42 8.36
C TYR A 25 -7.49 -4.47 7.21
N PHE A 26 -7.29 -4.95 5.97
CA PHE A 26 -7.77 -4.32 4.75
C PHE A 26 -8.62 -5.33 3.98
N SER A 27 -9.80 -4.91 3.53
CA SER A 27 -10.66 -5.78 2.73
C SER A 27 -10.10 -5.98 1.32
N LEU A 28 -10.52 -7.06 0.66
CA LEU A 28 -10.20 -7.31 -0.75
C LEU A 28 -10.53 -6.10 -1.63
N ASP A 29 -11.69 -5.46 -1.42
CA ASP A 29 -12.12 -4.30 -2.22
C ASP A 29 -11.24 -3.06 -2.00
N GLN A 30 -10.82 -2.79 -0.76
CA GLN A 30 -9.87 -1.70 -0.48
C GLN A 30 -8.54 -1.93 -1.20
N LEU A 31 -8.03 -3.17 -1.16
CA LEU A 31 -6.79 -3.54 -1.84
C LEU A 31 -6.92 -3.45 -3.37
N LYS A 32 -8.05 -3.85 -3.95
CA LYS A 32 -8.33 -3.66 -5.38
C LYS A 32 -8.36 -2.20 -5.79
N ARG A 33 -8.96 -1.31 -4.99
CA ARG A 33 -8.95 0.14 -5.27
C ARG A 33 -7.54 0.73 -5.19
N ILE A 34 -6.70 0.25 -4.27
CA ILE A 34 -5.28 0.61 -4.23
C ILE A 34 -4.55 0.14 -5.50
N ILE A 35 -4.84 -1.07 -5.99
CA ILE A 35 -4.30 -1.58 -7.26
C ILE A 35 -4.76 -0.74 -8.45
N ASP A 36 -6.04 -0.36 -8.50
CA ASP A 36 -6.57 0.50 -9.55
C ASP A 36 -5.84 1.83 -9.56
N LYS A 37 -5.65 2.45 -8.39
CA LYS A 37 -4.91 3.70 -8.29
C LYS A 37 -3.43 3.54 -8.64
N ALA A 38 -2.81 2.42 -8.23
CA ALA A 38 -1.44 2.09 -8.58
C ALA A 38 -1.26 1.96 -10.10
N SER A 39 -2.17 1.25 -10.77
CA SER A 39 -2.18 1.09 -12.23
C SER A 39 -2.41 2.42 -12.95
N GLU A 40 -3.37 3.23 -12.50
CA GLU A 40 -3.64 4.56 -13.06
C GLU A 40 -2.42 5.49 -12.97
N LEU A 41 -1.69 5.44 -11.86
CA LEU A 41 -0.55 6.30 -11.61
C LEU A 41 0.77 5.78 -12.21
N GLY A 42 0.79 4.56 -12.74
CA GLY A 42 1.96 3.95 -13.37
C GLY A 42 2.94 3.27 -12.41
N TYR A 43 2.46 2.84 -11.23
CA TYR A 43 3.19 1.93 -10.34
C TYR A 43 3.38 0.57 -11.02
N SER A 44 4.35 -0.21 -10.55
CA SER A 44 4.61 -1.56 -11.06
C SER A 44 4.16 -2.66 -10.10
N ASP A 45 4.18 -2.41 -8.79
CA ASP A 45 3.93 -3.45 -7.79
C ASP A 45 3.20 -2.90 -6.55
N LEU A 46 2.36 -3.75 -5.95
CA LEU A 46 1.87 -3.62 -4.58
C LEU A 46 2.75 -4.50 -3.67
N HIS A 47 3.41 -3.89 -2.69
CA HIS A 47 4.01 -4.61 -1.58
C HIS A 47 2.97 -4.73 -0.45
N LEU A 48 2.66 -5.94 -0.03
CA LEU A 48 1.57 -6.21 0.92
C LEU A 48 2.11 -7.00 2.10
N LEU A 49 2.27 -6.33 3.24
CA LEU A 49 2.59 -7.01 4.48
C LEU A 49 1.32 -7.69 4.98
N VAL A 50 1.36 -9.01 5.13
CA VAL A 50 0.26 -9.80 5.69
C VAL A 50 0.65 -10.48 7.00
N GLY A 51 1.94 -10.64 7.27
CA GLY A 51 2.49 -10.93 8.60
C GLY A 51 3.39 -9.78 9.04
N ASN A 52 2.92 -8.97 9.99
CA ASN A 52 3.65 -7.84 10.56
C ASN A 52 2.92 -7.41 11.85
N ASP A 53 3.47 -7.83 12.99
CA ASP A 53 2.84 -7.97 14.31
C ASP A 53 1.60 -8.89 14.28
N GLY A 54 0.54 -8.49 13.56
CA GLY A 54 -0.60 -9.35 13.22
C GLY A 54 -0.28 -10.31 12.07
N MET A 55 -1.06 -11.38 11.93
CA MET A 55 -0.97 -12.34 10.81
C MET A 55 -2.32 -12.50 10.12
N ARG A 56 -2.51 -11.76 9.03
CA ARG A 56 -3.81 -11.50 8.37
C ARG A 56 -3.94 -12.14 7.00
N PHE A 57 -3.31 -13.27 6.78
CA PHE A 57 -3.53 -14.11 5.60
C PHE A 57 -3.62 -15.57 6.02
N MET A 58 -4.60 -16.30 5.50
CA MET A 58 -4.85 -17.69 5.84
C MET A 58 -4.97 -18.55 4.59
N LEU A 59 -4.13 -19.59 4.49
CA LEU A 59 -4.23 -20.59 3.43
C LEU A 59 -5.38 -21.55 3.69
N ASP A 60 -5.81 -22.25 2.64
CA ASP A 60 -6.85 -23.28 2.76
C ASP A 60 -6.36 -24.47 3.60
N ASP A 61 -5.10 -24.88 3.44
CA ASP A 61 -4.42 -25.86 4.28
C ASP A 61 -3.27 -25.23 5.08
N MET A 62 -3.48 -25.11 6.38
CA MET A 62 -2.51 -24.57 7.32
C MET A 62 -1.77 -25.64 8.11
N THR A 63 -1.84 -26.92 7.71
CA THR A 63 -1.14 -28.01 8.42
C THR A 63 0.35 -27.75 8.47
N VAL A 64 0.97 -27.71 9.65
CA VAL A 64 2.43 -27.50 9.79
C VAL A 64 3.06 -28.78 10.32
N GLU A 65 4.05 -29.29 9.61
CA GLU A 65 4.84 -30.45 10.03
C GLU A 65 6.26 -30.01 10.37
N THR A 66 6.68 -30.25 11.61
CA THR A 66 8.01 -29.86 12.09
C THR A 66 8.40 -30.65 13.32
N ASN A 67 9.68 -30.95 13.52
CA ASN A 67 10.20 -31.67 14.69
C ASN A 67 9.48 -33.01 14.99
N GLY A 68 9.03 -33.71 13.96
CA GLY A 68 8.27 -34.96 14.12
C GLY A 68 6.86 -34.78 14.72
N LYS A 69 6.37 -33.55 14.79
CA LYS A 69 5.00 -33.19 15.18
C LYS A 69 4.24 -32.66 13.96
N THR A 70 2.93 -32.91 13.94
CA THR A 70 1.99 -32.34 12.98
C THR A 70 0.99 -31.49 13.76
N TYR A 71 0.93 -30.20 13.43
CA TYR A 71 -0.12 -29.29 13.88
C TYR A 71 -1.19 -29.26 12.79
N THR A 72 -2.42 -29.62 13.11
CA THR A 72 -3.48 -29.72 12.10
C THR A 72 -3.86 -28.35 11.57
N SER A 73 -4.37 -28.29 10.33
CA SER A 73 -4.80 -27.02 9.73
C SER A 73 -5.75 -26.21 10.61
N ASP A 74 -6.74 -26.85 11.23
CA ASP A 74 -7.72 -26.14 12.05
C ASP A 74 -7.11 -25.57 13.34
N GLU A 75 -6.24 -26.34 14.01
CA GLU A 75 -5.50 -25.84 15.18
C GLU A 75 -4.62 -24.64 14.84
N VAL A 76 -3.89 -24.71 13.72
CA VAL A 76 -3.01 -23.61 13.27
C VAL A 76 -3.85 -22.38 12.91
N LYS A 77 -4.97 -22.54 12.21
CA LYS A 77 -5.91 -21.45 11.90
C LYS A 77 -6.43 -20.80 13.16
N GLU A 78 -6.97 -21.58 14.09
CA GLU A 78 -7.51 -21.07 15.36
C GLU A 78 -6.44 -20.32 16.17
N ALA A 79 -5.22 -20.87 16.24
CA ALA A 79 -4.11 -20.27 16.95
C ALA A 79 -3.69 -18.91 16.34
N ILE A 80 -3.54 -18.84 15.01
CA ILE A 80 -3.16 -17.61 14.30
C ILE A 80 -4.27 -16.54 14.40
N LEU A 81 -5.54 -16.92 14.23
CA LEU A 81 -6.66 -15.99 14.39
C LEU A 81 -6.68 -15.42 15.81
N ALA A 82 -6.51 -16.27 16.82
CA ALA A 82 -6.49 -15.83 18.22
C ALA A 82 -5.27 -14.97 18.55
N GLY A 83 -4.08 -15.29 18.01
CA GLY A 83 -2.88 -14.47 18.15
C GLY A 83 -3.03 -13.10 17.50
N THR A 84 -3.60 -13.05 16.30
CA THR A 84 -3.87 -11.79 15.60
C THR A 84 -4.85 -10.90 16.36
N LYS A 85 -5.90 -11.49 16.96
CA LYS A 85 -6.82 -10.75 17.86
C LYS A 85 -6.14 -10.27 19.14
N ALA A 86 -5.23 -11.07 19.69
CA ALA A 86 -4.48 -10.70 20.89
C ALA A 86 -3.57 -9.47 20.65
N TYR A 87 -3.01 -9.35 19.43
CA TYR A 87 -2.34 -8.12 19.00
C TYR A 87 -3.36 -6.98 18.80
N TYR A 88 -4.32 -7.18 17.87
CA TYR A 88 -5.39 -6.22 17.62
C TYR A 88 -6.62 -6.90 16.99
N ASP A 89 -7.70 -6.98 17.76
CA ASP A 89 -9.02 -7.44 17.30
C ASP A 89 -9.70 -6.32 16.49
N ASP A 90 -9.29 -6.22 15.22
CA ASP A 90 -9.79 -5.20 14.29
C ASP A 90 -11.29 -5.47 13.98
N PRO A 91 -12.19 -4.51 14.26
CA PRO A 91 -13.62 -4.68 14.00
C PRO A 91 -13.97 -4.79 12.52
N ASN A 92 -13.06 -4.45 11.61
CA ASN A 92 -13.28 -4.49 10.17
C ASN A 92 -13.04 -5.88 9.55
N GLY A 93 -12.36 -6.78 10.27
CA GLY A 93 -12.02 -8.12 9.80
C GLY A 93 -10.75 -8.66 10.46
N ASN A 94 -10.42 -9.93 10.18
CA ASN A 94 -9.26 -10.57 10.79
C ASN A 94 -8.13 -10.84 9.79
N ALA A 95 -8.39 -11.73 8.83
CA ALA A 95 -7.43 -12.20 7.85
C ALA A 95 -8.09 -12.40 6.48
N LEU A 96 -7.34 -12.16 5.41
CA LEU A 96 -7.72 -12.55 4.06
C LEU A 96 -7.65 -14.08 3.91
N SER A 97 -8.59 -14.65 3.18
CA SER A 97 -8.57 -16.05 2.75
C SER A 97 -7.65 -16.29 1.54
N GLN A 98 -7.28 -17.55 1.29
CA GLN A 98 -6.54 -17.95 0.09
C GLN A 98 -7.27 -17.52 -1.18
N LYS A 99 -8.58 -17.73 -1.24
CA LYS A 99 -9.41 -17.33 -2.38
C LYS A 99 -9.37 -15.82 -2.65
N GLU A 100 -9.46 -14.99 -1.61
CA GLU A 100 -9.36 -13.54 -1.76
C GLU A 100 -7.97 -13.11 -2.23
N MET A 101 -6.90 -13.76 -1.74
CA MET A 101 -5.54 -13.49 -2.20
C MET A 101 -5.31 -13.95 -3.65
N ASP A 102 -5.84 -15.11 -4.05
CA ASP A 102 -5.79 -15.58 -5.44
C ASP A 102 -6.50 -14.58 -6.37
N GLU A 103 -7.67 -14.09 -5.96
CA GLU A 103 -8.42 -13.07 -6.68
C GLU A 103 -7.66 -11.74 -6.75
N LEU A 104 -7.03 -11.30 -5.65
CA LEU A 104 -6.22 -10.09 -5.61
C LEU A 104 -5.02 -10.16 -6.55
N ILE A 105 -4.29 -11.28 -6.55
CA ILE A 105 -3.12 -11.51 -7.42
C ILE A 105 -3.56 -11.51 -8.89
N ALA A 106 -4.67 -12.19 -9.22
CA ALA A 106 -5.21 -12.20 -10.58
C ALA A 106 -5.66 -10.81 -11.02
N TYR A 107 -6.32 -10.05 -10.14
CA TYR A 107 -6.75 -8.67 -10.39
C TYR A 107 -5.56 -7.75 -10.65
N ALA A 108 -4.54 -7.79 -9.78
CA ALA A 108 -3.29 -7.05 -9.94
C ALA A 108 -2.63 -7.35 -11.29
N LYS A 109 -2.49 -8.63 -11.64
CA LYS A 109 -1.91 -9.06 -12.92
C LYS A 109 -2.70 -8.54 -14.12
N GLY A 110 -4.03 -8.56 -14.06
CA GLY A 110 -4.91 -8.00 -15.11
C GLY A 110 -4.71 -6.49 -15.32
N LYS A 111 -4.28 -5.77 -14.27
CA LYS A 111 -3.94 -4.34 -14.29
C LYS A 111 -2.45 -4.07 -14.55
N GLY A 112 -1.65 -5.12 -14.76
CA GLY A 112 -0.20 -5.00 -14.95
C GLY A 112 0.59 -4.67 -13.68
N ILE A 113 0.00 -4.93 -12.51
CA ILE A 113 0.59 -4.73 -11.19
C ILE A 113 1.07 -6.08 -10.63
N GLY A 114 2.33 -6.14 -10.21
CA GLY A 114 2.86 -7.27 -9.44
C GLY A 114 2.45 -7.19 -7.97
N LEU A 115 2.51 -8.33 -7.27
CA LEU A 115 2.32 -8.38 -5.81
C LEU A 115 3.62 -8.88 -5.16
N ILE A 116 4.07 -8.21 -4.10
CA ILE A 116 5.22 -8.59 -3.28
C ILE A 116 4.70 -8.84 -1.86
N PRO A 117 4.46 -10.10 -1.45
CA PRO A 117 3.99 -10.41 -0.11
C PRO A 117 5.11 -10.23 0.91
N ALA A 118 4.75 -9.82 2.11
CA ALA A 118 5.66 -9.83 3.26
C ALA A 118 5.08 -10.59 4.46
N LEU A 119 5.89 -11.50 5.00
CA LEU A 119 5.70 -12.11 6.32
C LEU A 119 6.96 -11.85 7.15
N ASN A 120 6.83 -11.04 8.19
CA ASN A 120 7.94 -10.62 9.02
C ASN A 120 8.32 -11.71 10.04
N SER A 121 9.63 -11.90 10.20
CA SER A 121 10.25 -12.67 11.28
C SER A 121 11.76 -12.38 11.28
N PRO A 122 12.50 -12.57 12.38
CA PRO A 122 12.05 -13.07 13.69
C PRO A 122 11.48 -11.97 14.61
N GLY A 123 11.50 -10.69 14.19
CA GLY A 123 10.75 -9.60 14.82
C GLY A 123 9.35 -9.45 14.21
N HIS A 124 8.54 -8.52 14.75
CA HIS A 124 7.21 -8.19 14.23
C HIS A 124 6.31 -9.40 13.97
N MET A 125 6.25 -10.32 14.93
CA MET A 125 5.51 -11.58 14.79
C MET A 125 4.66 -11.93 16.02
N ASP A 126 4.13 -10.92 16.72
CA ASP A 126 3.28 -11.05 17.92
C ASP A 126 2.22 -12.15 17.79
N ALA A 127 1.45 -12.12 16.69
CA ALA A 127 0.40 -13.08 16.43
C ALA A 127 0.93 -14.51 16.35
N LEU A 128 2.10 -14.71 15.76
CA LEU A 128 2.71 -16.02 15.62
C LEU A 128 3.29 -16.52 16.96
N LEU A 129 3.81 -15.63 17.80
CA LEU A 129 4.29 -15.98 19.14
C LEU A 129 3.14 -16.50 20.01
N VAL A 130 2.02 -15.78 20.05
CA VAL A 130 0.80 -16.22 20.75
C VAL A 130 0.23 -17.50 20.12
N ALA A 131 0.26 -17.63 18.80
CA ALA A 131 -0.20 -18.85 18.12
C ALA A 131 0.65 -20.07 18.52
N MET A 132 1.98 -19.92 18.58
CA MET A 132 2.88 -20.97 19.04
C MET A 132 2.58 -21.41 20.48
N GLU A 133 2.35 -20.48 21.39
CA GLU A 133 1.94 -20.81 22.78
C GLU A 133 0.62 -21.60 22.82
N LYS A 134 -0.36 -21.21 22.01
CA LYS A 134 -1.66 -21.92 21.90
C LYS A 134 -1.51 -23.32 21.33
N LEU A 135 -0.54 -23.53 20.45
CA LEU A 135 -0.17 -24.84 19.89
C LEU A 135 0.73 -25.65 20.84
N GLY A 136 1.02 -25.12 22.04
CA GLY A 136 1.79 -25.79 23.08
C GLY A 136 3.30 -25.64 22.96
N ILE A 137 3.81 -24.84 22.02
CA ILE A 137 5.23 -24.50 21.92
C ILE A 137 5.57 -23.54 23.07
N GLN A 138 6.50 -23.94 23.92
CA GLN A 138 6.80 -23.22 25.16
C GLN A 138 7.79 -22.07 24.91
N ASN A 139 7.52 -20.91 25.52
CA ASN A 139 8.40 -19.73 25.56
C ASN A 139 9.01 -19.36 24.19
N PRO A 140 8.20 -19.13 23.15
CA PRO A 140 8.75 -18.77 21.85
C PRO A 140 9.41 -17.39 21.82
N GLN A 141 9.18 -16.51 22.80
CA GLN A 141 9.61 -15.12 22.76
C GLN A 141 11.04 -14.92 23.26
N ALA A 142 11.74 -13.99 22.63
CA ALA A 142 13.03 -13.49 23.11
C ALA A 142 12.89 -12.80 24.47
N TYR A 143 13.91 -12.93 25.32
CA TYR A 143 13.98 -12.27 26.62
C TYR A 143 15.28 -11.49 26.75
N PHE A 144 15.17 -10.18 27.00
CA PHE A 144 16.31 -9.30 27.26
C PHE A 144 16.06 -8.48 28.53
N ASP A 145 15.78 -7.19 28.41
CA ASP A 145 15.39 -6.38 29.58
C ASP A 145 13.99 -6.78 30.07
N THR A 146 13.14 -7.16 29.12
CA THR A 146 11.80 -7.71 29.34
C THR A 146 11.56 -8.88 28.39
N LEU A 147 10.47 -9.63 28.62
CA LEU A 147 9.97 -10.60 27.65
C LEU A 147 9.41 -9.83 26.45
N SER A 148 9.95 -10.07 25.26
CA SER A 148 9.45 -9.46 24.03
C SER A 148 8.06 -9.99 23.71
N LYS A 149 7.21 -9.13 23.16
CA LYS A 149 5.92 -9.51 22.57
C LYS A 149 6.01 -9.68 21.06
N THR A 150 7.06 -9.14 20.45
CA THR A 150 7.18 -9.03 18.99
C THR A 150 8.16 -10.03 18.40
N THR A 151 9.10 -10.54 19.21
CA THR A 151 10.30 -11.20 18.69
C THR A 151 10.49 -12.62 19.21
N LEU A 152 10.79 -13.51 18.28
CA LEU A 152 11.15 -14.91 18.51
C LEU A 152 12.52 -15.06 19.18
N ASP A 153 12.64 -15.98 20.14
CA ASP A 153 13.92 -16.43 20.68
C ASP A 153 14.68 -17.28 19.65
N LEU A 154 15.83 -16.78 19.20
CA LEU A 154 16.71 -17.47 18.26
C LEU A 154 17.39 -18.73 18.84
N GLU A 155 17.30 -18.97 20.14
CA GLU A 155 17.78 -20.20 20.77
C GLU A 155 16.70 -21.27 20.90
N ASN A 156 15.42 -20.89 20.75
CA ASN A 156 14.31 -21.83 20.81
C ASN A 156 14.15 -22.57 19.46
N GLU A 157 14.78 -23.75 19.35
CA GLU A 157 14.75 -24.57 18.14
C GLU A 157 13.34 -25.02 17.74
N GLU A 158 12.44 -25.27 18.70
CA GLU A 158 11.06 -25.67 18.40
C GLU A 158 10.30 -24.52 17.73
N ALA A 159 10.36 -23.33 18.33
CA ALA A 159 9.71 -22.14 17.81
C ALA A 159 10.30 -21.68 16.47
N LYS A 160 11.63 -21.72 16.31
CA LYS A 160 12.30 -21.47 15.02
C LYS A 160 11.84 -22.45 13.94
N SER A 161 11.79 -23.73 14.24
CA SER A 161 11.43 -24.75 13.25
C SER A 161 9.96 -24.67 12.85
N PHE A 162 9.07 -24.33 13.77
CA PHE A 162 7.67 -24.02 13.45
C PHE A 162 7.57 -22.78 12.56
N THR A 163 8.24 -21.69 12.92
CA THR A 163 8.23 -20.44 12.15
C THR A 163 8.74 -20.64 10.73
N LYS A 164 9.87 -21.33 10.56
CA LYS A 164 10.41 -21.66 9.22
C LYS A 164 9.46 -22.54 8.42
N ALA A 165 8.89 -23.59 9.02
CA ALA A 165 7.94 -24.46 8.33
C ALA A 165 6.70 -23.68 7.86
N LEU A 166 6.16 -22.81 8.72
CA LEU A 166 5.04 -21.94 8.40
C LEU A 166 5.36 -20.98 7.25
N ILE A 167 6.48 -20.25 7.33
CA ILE A 167 6.95 -19.37 6.24
C ILE A 167 7.15 -20.16 4.94
N GLY A 168 7.70 -21.38 5.03
CA GLY A 168 7.83 -22.31 3.91
C GLY A 168 6.51 -22.56 3.20
N LYS A 169 5.41 -22.82 3.94
CA LYS A 169 4.08 -23.01 3.34
C LYS A 169 3.59 -21.77 2.58
N TYR A 170 3.82 -20.57 3.14
CA TYR A 170 3.46 -19.34 2.44
C TYR A 170 4.32 -19.12 1.19
N MET A 171 5.62 -19.40 1.25
CA MET A 171 6.48 -19.36 0.07
C MET A 171 6.03 -20.38 -0.99
N ASP A 172 5.61 -21.59 -0.60
CA ASP A 172 5.04 -22.59 -1.51
C ASP A 172 3.78 -22.06 -2.21
N TYR A 173 2.90 -21.36 -1.47
CA TYR A 173 1.73 -20.73 -2.03
C TYR A 173 2.07 -19.61 -3.05
N PHE A 174 3.03 -18.75 -2.74
CA PHE A 174 3.39 -17.61 -3.60
C PHE A 174 4.30 -17.99 -4.78
N ALA A 175 4.97 -19.15 -4.73
CA ALA A 175 5.77 -19.67 -5.82
C ALA A 175 4.98 -19.73 -7.14
N GLY A 176 5.54 -19.16 -8.20
CA GLY A 176 4.90 -19.05 -9.52
C GLY A 176 3.76 -18.02 -9.61
N LYS A 177 3.31 -17.43 -8.50
CA LYS A 177 2.31 -16.35 -8.46
C LYS A 177 2.96 -14.97 -8.33
N THR A 178 4.06 -14.87 -7.58
CA THR A 178 4.82 -13.63 -7.37
C THR A 178 6.31 -13.83 -7.68
N LYS A 179 7.06 -12.73 -7.78
CA LYS A 179 8.51 -12.76 -8.12
C LYS A 179 9.40 -12.63 -6.89
N ILE A 180 8.97 -11.85 -5.91
CA ILE A 180 9.74 -11.46 -4.73
C ILE A 180 8.93 -11.90 -3.52
N PHE A 181 9.59 -12.35 -2.46
CA PHE A 181 8.99 -12.58 -1.15
C PHE A 181 9.81 -11.83 -0.11
N ASN A 182 9.17 -10.94 0.64
CA ASN A 182 9.82 -10.20 1.72
C ASN A 182 9.67 -10.96 3.03
N TYR A 183 10.78 -11.37 3.63
CA TYR A 183 10.78 -12.05 4.93
C TYR A 183 11.11 -11.11 6.11
N GLY A 184 11.23 -9.80 5.84
CA GLY A 184 11.30 -8.75 6.85
C GLY A 184 12.66 -8.64 7.55
N THR A 185 12.76 -9.14 8.78
CA THR A 185 13.93 -9.11 9.68
C THR A 185 14.31 -7.77 10.30
N ASP A 186 13.47 -6.75 10.18
CA ASP A 186 13.68 -5.46 10.82
C ASP A 186 13.46 -5.51 12.34
N GLU A 187 14.05 -4.51 13.01
CA GLU A 187 13.77 -4.13 14.41
C GLU A 187 13.72 -5.26 15.44
N TYR A 188 14.66 -6.22 15.36
CA TYR A 188 14.76 -7.34 16.31
C TYR A 188 14.61 -6.88 17.76
N ALA A 189 13.63 -7.42 18.50
CA ALA A 189 13.36 -7.17 19.92
C ALA A 189 13.34 -5.69 20.33
N ASN A 190 12.88 -4.79 19.46
CA ASN A 190 12.82 -3.35 19.72
C ASN A 190 12.06 -3.00 21.01
N ASP A 191 10.99 -3.73 21.32
CA ASP A 191 10.14 -3.57 22.51
C ASP A 191 10.83 -4.00 23.82
N ALA A 192 11.71 -4.99 23.75
CA ALA A 192 12.41 -5.58 24.90
C ALA A 192 13.83 -5.04 25.12
N THR A 193 14.28 -4.12 24.26
CA THR A 193 15.66 -3.59 24.27
C THR A 193 15.73 -2.08 24.04
N ASN A 194 14.59 -1.38 24.10
CA ASN A 194 14.50 0.05 23.81
C ASN A 194 15.09 0.41 22.42
N ALA A 195 14.72 -0.39 21.41
CA ALA A 195 15.21 -0.33 20.04
C ALA A 195 16.74 -0.48 19.90
N GLN A 196 17.34 -1.41 20.67
CA GLN A 196 18.78 -1.71 20.61
C GLN A 196 19.06 -3.19 20.31
N GLY A 197 18.11 -3.94 19.75
CA GLY A 197 18.22 -5.40 19.68
C GLY A 197 19.43 -5.92 18.90
N TRP A 198 19.90 -5.23 17.86
CA TRP A 198 21.14 -5.61 17.16
C TRP A 198 22.37 -5.53 18.06
N TYR A 199 22.44 -4.51 18.92
CA TYR A 199 23.49 -4.40 19.93
C TYR A 199 23.37 -5.56 20.94
N TYR A 200 22.17 -5.87 21.41
CA TYR A 200 21.92 -6.99 22.32
C TYR A 200 22.31 -8.33 21.69
N LEU A 201 21.97 -8.56 20.42
CA LEU A 201 22.38 -9.76 19.69
C LEU A 201 23.91 -9.89 19.62
N LYS A 202 24.65 -8.80 19.43
CA LYS A 202 26.12 -8.84 19.51
C LYS A 202 26.62 -9.07 20.94
N TYR A 203 26.03 -8.38 21.92
CA TYR A 203 26.41 -8.50 23.34
C TYR A 203 26.25 -9.93 23.87
N TYR A 204 25.15 -10.59 23.54
CA TYR A 204 24.86 -11.98 23.92
C TYR A 204 25.41 -13.03 22.93
N ASN A 205 26.18 -12.61 21.92
CA ASN A 205 26.74 -13.50 20.90
C ASN A 205 25.69 -14.33 20.11
N LEU A 206 24.51 -13.74 19.89
CA LEU A 206 23.40 -14.31 19.14
C LEU A 206 23.30 -13.77 17.69
N TYR A 207 24.08 -12.75 17.33
CA TYR A 207 24.04 -12.16 15.99
C TYR A 207 24.38 -13.16 14.87
N GLY A 208 25.28 -14.12 15.13
CA GLY A 208 25.54 -15.24 14.22
C GLY A 208 24.30 -16.13 14.00
N LYS A 209 23.52 -16.41 15.04
CA LYS A 209 22.26 -17.17 14.94
C LYS A 209 21.20 -16.41 14.15
N PHE A 210 21.16 -15.09 14.29
CA PHE A 210 20.29 -14.24 13.46
C PHE A 210 20.67 -14.36 11.97
N ALA A 211 21.95 -14.27 11.64
CA ALA A 211 22.38 -14.43 10.24
C ALA A 211 22.10 -15.83 9.70
N GLU A 212 22.29 -16.88 10.48
CA GLU A 212 21.90 -18.25 10.10
C GLU A 212 20.40 -18.34 9.82
N TYR A 213 19.57 -17.75 10.67
CA TYR A 213 18.12 -17.67 10.48
C TYR A 213 17.77 -16.93 9.18
N ALA A 214 18.28 -15.72 8.98
CA ALA A 214 18.03 -14.90 7.78
C ALA A 214 18.50 -15.60 6.50
N ASN A 215 19.70 -16.19 6.51
CA ASN A 215 20.25 -16.93 5.37
C ASN A 215 19.41 -18.16 5.04
N SER A 216 18.87 -18.86 6.05
CA SER A 216 17.99 -19.99 5.82
C SER A 216 16.66 -19.59 5.16
N LEU A 217 16.06 -18.45 5.54
CA LEU A 217 14.87 -17.93 4.88
C LEU A 217 15.18 -17.50 3.44
N ALA A 218 16.34 -16.89 3.20
CA ALA A 218 16.79 -16.53 1.86
C ALA A 218 16.96 -17.77 0.96
N ALA A 219 17.56 -18.85 1.49
CA ALA A 219 17.69 -20.12 0.79
C ALA A 219 16.32 -20.74 0.47
N MET A 220 15.42 -20.80 1.45
CA MET A 220 14.05 -21.32 1.28
C MET A 220 13.27 -20.59 0.18
N ALA A 221 13.41 -19.26 0.07
CA ALA A 221 12.80 -18.47 -0.98
C ALA A 221 13.38 -18.84 -2.37
N LYS A 222 14.72 -18.91 -2.47
CA LYS A 222 15.41 -19.23 -3.73
C LYS A 222 15.09 -20.64 -4.24
N GLU A 223 15.02 -21.62 -3.35
CA GLU A 223 14.62 -23.00 -3.68
C GLU A 223 13.23 -23.08 -4.32
N ARG A 224 12.35 -22.11 -4.00
CA ARG A 224 10.98 -22.00 -4.54
C ARG A 224 10.88 -21.05 -5.73
N GLY A 225 12.01 -20.58 -6.25
CA GLY A 225 12.07 -19.64 -7.38
C GLY A 225 11.62 -18.21 -7.03
N LEU A 226 11.55 -17.87 -5.75
CA LEU A 226 11.26 -16.52 -5.27
C LEU A 226 12.56 -15.75 -5.03
N LYS A 227 12.59 -14.47 -5.41
CA LYS A 227 13.68 -13.57 -5.03
C LYS A 227 13.52 -13.18 -3.55
N PRO A 228 14.46 -13.55 -2.66
CA PRO A 228 14.40 -13.09 -1.28
C PRO A 228 14.55 -11.58 -1.18
N MET A 229 13.72 -10.95 -0.35
CA MET A 229 13.84 -9.54 0.05
C MET A 229 13.77 -9.43 1.58
N ALA A 230 14.51 -8.49 2.15
CA ALA A 230 14.49 -8.18 3.59
C ALA A 230 14.79 -6.70 3.81
N PHE A 231 14.43 -6.17 4.98
CA PHE A 231 14.85 -4.84 5.41
C PHE A 231 16.35 -4.82 5.78
N ASN A 232 16.96 -3.64 5.76
CA ASN A 232 18.42 -3.51 5.83
C ASN A 232 19.01 -3.67 7.24
N ASP A 233 18.20 -3.60 8.29
CA ASP A 233 18.61 -3.40 9.67
C ASP A 233 19.64 -4.43 10.16
N GLY A 234 19.28 -5.71 10.04
CA GLY A 234 20.09 -6.80 10.56
C GLY A 234 21.31 -7.12 9.71
N PHE A 235 21.43 -6.58 8.50
CA PHE A 235 22.51 -6.93 7.56
C PHE A 235 23.75 -6.10 7.85
N TYR A 236 24.85 -6.78 8.23
CA TYR A 236 26.16 -6.16 8.47
C TYR A 236 26.16 -5.00 9.47
N TYR A 237 25.38 -5.12 10.56
CA TYR A 237 25.22 -4.11 11.60
C TYR A 237 26.57 -3.52 12.05
N GLU A 238 26.63 -2.17 12.11
CA GLU A 238 27.84 -1.35 12.32
C GLU A 238 28.91 -1.40 11.22
N ASP A 239 28.54 -1.71 9.97
CA ASP A 239 29.49 -1.87 8.86
C ASP A 239 30.58 -2.94 9.17
N LYS A 240 30.18 -4.00 9.90
CA LYS A 240 31.07 -5.10 10.31
C LYS A 240 30.68 -6.41 9.65
N ASP A 241 31.67 -7.15 9.17
CA ASP A 241 31.57 -8.41 8.41
C ASP A 241 32.14 -9.62 9.16
N ASP A 242 32.09 -9.58 10.49
CA ASP A 242 32.37 -10.74 11.35
C ASP A 242 31.34 -11.87 11.15
N VAL A 243 30.18 -11.56 10.58
CA VAL A 243 29.11 -12.50 10.24
C VAL A 243 28.65 -12.25 8.79
N GLU A 244 28.50 -13.34 8.02
CA GLU A 244 28.17 -13.29 6.60
C GLU A 244 26.68 -13.50 6.32
N PHE A 245 26.18 -12.79 5.30
CA PHE A 245 24.79 -12.83 4.85
C PHE A 245 24.70 -13.24 3.37
N ASP A 246 23.58 -13.83 2.98
CA ASP A 246 23.30 -14.26 1.61
C ASP A 246 23.21 -13.05 0.65
N LYS A 247 24.08 -13.02 -0.36
CA LYS A 247 24.23 -11.87 -1.29
C LYS A 247 23.11 -11.77 -2.31
N ASP A 248 22.26 -12.80 -2.43
CA ASP A 248 21.11 -12.77 -3.34
C ASP A 248 19.91 -12.05 -2.73
N VAL A 249 19.95 -11.62 -1.47
CA VAL A 249 18.86 -10.86 -0.86
C VAL A 249 18.75 -9.47 -1.50
N LEU A 250 17.56 -9.11 -1.96
CA LEU A 250 17.23 -7.73 -2.31
C LEU A 250 17.02 -6.94 -1.02
N ILE A 251 17.79 -5.86 -0.82
CA ILE A 251 17.70 -5.07 0.40
C ILE A 251 16.67 -3.95 0.23
N SER A 252 15.57 -4.03 0.98
CA SER A 252 14.63 -2.93 1.19
C SER A 252 15.27 -1.93 2.16
N TYR A 253 15.96 -0.93 1.62
CA TYR A 253 16.75 -0.01 2.44
C TYR A 253 15.91 1.21 2.83
N TRP A 254 15.63 1.36 4.12
CA TRP A 254 14.76 2.42 4.62
C TRP A 254 15.45 3.45 5.50
N SER A 255 16.49 3.05 6.24
CA SER A 255 17.18 3.91 7.20
C SER A 255 18.61 3.44 7.47
N LYS A 256 19.48 4.36 7.91
CA LYS A 256 20.77 4.00 8.53
C LYS A 256 20.66 3.97 10.08
N GLY A 257 19.43 4.06 10.58
CA GLY A 257 19.10 4.14 11.99
C GLY A 257 19.38 5.50 12.59
N TRP A 258 19.45 5.53 13.92
CA TRP A 258 19.61 6.72 14.75
C TRP A 258 20.66 6.46 15.83
N TRP A 259 20.87 7.41 16.73
CA TRP A 259 21.84 7.26 17.82
C TRP A 259 21.56 5.98 18.63
N GLY A 260 22.52 5.04 18.63
CA GLY A 260 22.38 3.75 19.32
C GLY A 260 21.81 2.61 18.46
N TYR A 261 21.35 2.91 17.25
CA TYR A 261 20.84 1.95 16.27
C TYR A 261 21.68 2.05 14.98
N ASN A 262 22.93 1.63 15.07
CA ASN A 262 23.99 1.88 14.09
C ASN A 262 23.95 0.91 12.90
N LEU A 263 22.95 1.04 12.03
CA LEU A 263 22.78 0.16 10.87
C LEU A 263 23.89 0.34 9.83
N ALA A 264 24.13 -0.70 9.02
CA ALA A 264 25.08 -0.63 7.92
C ALA A 264 24.69 0.47 6.94
N SER A 265 25.68 1.22 6.42
CA SER A 265 25.45 2.21 5.38
C SER A 265 25.08 1.57 4.04
N PRO A 266 24.31 2.26 3.17
CA PRO A 266 24.00 1.70 1.86
C PRO A 266 25.27 1.56 1.00
N GLN A 267 26.30 2.39 1.20
CA GLN A 267 27.61 2.25 0.56
C GLN A 267 28.30 0.95 0.99
N TYR A 268 28.25 0.59 2.27
CA TYR A 268 28.84 -0.65 2.78
C TYR A 268 28.12 -1.86 2.20
N LEU A 269 26.78 -1.88 2.24
CA LEU A 269 26.01 -2.98 1.64
C LEU A 269 26.23 -3.07 0.11
N ALA A 270 26.34 -1.95 -0.60
CA ALA A 270 26.69 -1.94 -2.02
C ALA A 270 28.07 -2.56 -2.26
N SER A 271 29.06 -2.26 -1.40
CA SER A 271 30.40 -2.84 -1.48
C SER A 271 30.42 -4.36 -1.26
N LYS A 272 29.40 -4.90 -0.56
CA LYS A 272 29.18 -6.34 -0.39
C LYS A 272 28.42 -6.98 -1.56
N GLY A 273 27.99 -6.20 -2.55
CA GLY A 273 27.32 -6.68 -3.77
C GLY A 273 25.79 -6.66 -3.73
N TYR A 274 25.19 -6.06 -2.71
CA TYR A 274 23.73 -5.98 -2.61
C TYR A 274 23.11 -5.03 -3.65
N LYS A 275 21.88 -5.34 -4.02
CA LYS A 275 20.99 -4.45 -4.76
C LYS A 275 19.94 -3.89 -3.80
N PHE A 276 19.45 -2.69 -4.08
CA PHE A 276 18.47 -2.02 -3.23
C PHE A 276 17.12 -1.84 -3.92
N LEU A 277 16.05 -2.11 -3.18
CA LEU A 277 14.79 -1.39 -3.35
C LEU A 277 14.86 -0.19 -2.40
N ASN A 278 14.76 1.03 -2.94
CA ASN A 278 14.85 2.25 -2.14
C ASN A 278 13.52 2.49 -1.40
N THR A 279 13.49 2.18 -0.12
CA THR A 279 12.29 2.24 0.73
C THR A 279 12.42 3.40 1.72
N ASN A 280 12.88 4.56 1.24
CA ASN A 280 13.33 5.66 2.07
C ASN A 280 12.26 6.08 3.11
N GLY A 281 12.64 6.10 4.39
CA GLY A 281 11.78 6.50 5.50
C GLY A 281 11.20 7.92 5.38
N ASP A 282 11.80 8.77 4.55
CA ASP A 282 11.27 10.10 4.22
C ASP A 282 9.85 10.05 3.61
N TRP A 283 9.50 8.97 2.91
CA TRP A 283 8.19 8.80 2.26
C TRP A 283 7.19 8.00 3.10
N TYR A 284 7.50 7.71 4.36
CA TYR A 284 6.61 6.96 5.24
C TYR A 284 5.38 7.78 5.62
N TYR A 285 4.22 7.15 5.53
CA TYR A 285 3.00 7.65 6.14
C TYR A 285 2.42 6.61 7.10
N ILE A 286 2.34 6.97 8.39
CA ILE A 286 1.67 6.18 9.42
C ILE A 286 0.23 6.66 9.52
N LEU A 287 -0.75 5.75 9.40
CA LEU A 287 -2.17 6.09 9.42
C LEU A 287 -2.55 6.91 10.67
N GLY A 288 -3.19 8.05 10.45
CA GLY A 288 -3.66 8.94 11.52
C GLY A 288 -2.56 9.73 12.24
N GLN A 289 -1.30 9.63 11.81
CA GLN A 289 -0.18 10.37 12.38
C GLN A 289 -0.30 11.88 12.13
N LYS A 290 -0.13 12.67 13.18
CA LYS A 290 -0.22 14.14 13.13
C LYS A 290 1.16 14.79 13.28
N PRO A 291 1.33 16.05 12.85
CA PRO A 291 2.61 16.76 13.01
C PRO A 291 3.12 16.79 14.46
N GLU A 292 2.23 16.92 15.44
CA GLU A 292 2.59 16.90 16.86
C GLU A 292 3.09 15.55 17.38
N ASP A 293 2.80 14.44 16.67
CA ASP A 293 3.28 13.10 17.02
C ASP A 293 4.74 12.86 16.55
N GLY A 294 5.25 13.72 15.66
CA GLY A 294 6.52 13.48 14.96
C GLY A 294 6.45 12.30 13.99
N GLY A 295 7.60 11.80 13.53
CA GLY A 295 7.67 10.63 12.65
C GLY A 295 7.14 10.88 11.24
N GLY A 296 6.40 9.90 10.69
CA GLY A 296 5.85 9.90 9.33
C GLY A 296 4.39 10.33 9.26
N PHE A 297 4.11 11.62 9.38
CA PHE A 297 2.78 12.19 9.13
C PHE A 297 2.61 12.63 7.67
N LEU A 298 1.36 12.62 7.17
CA LEU A 298 1.06 12.78 5.74
C LEU A 298 1.72 13.99 5.08
N GLN A 299 1.64 15.17 5.71
CA GLN A 299 2.19 16.39 5.10
C GLN A 299 3.72 16.31 4.94
N LYS A 300 4.43 15.68 5.87
CA LYS A 300 5.89 15.47 5.74
C LYS A 300 6.20 14.47 4.64
N ALA A 301 5.44 13.38 4.54
CA ALA A 301 5.61 12.41 3.45
C ALA A 301 5.41 13.08 2.08
N LEU A 302 4.35 13.88 1.94
CA LEU A 302 4.06 14.64 0.72
C LEU A 302 5.18 15.60 0.34
N ASP A 303 5.62 16.43 1.28
CA ASP A 303 6.76 17.33 1.10
C ASP A 303 8.02 16.59 0.63
N ASN A 304 8.25 15.39 1.19
CA ASN A 304 9.42 14.58 0.89
C ASN A 304 9.33 13.85 -0.45
N THR A 305 8.14 13.67 -1.04
CA THR A 305 8.03 13.17 -2.42
C THR A 305 8.66 14.12 -3.44
N GLU A 306 8.76 15.42 -3.11
CA GLU A 306 9.43 16.44 -3.92
C GLU A 306 10.90 16.59 -3.52
N LYS A 307 11.18 16.64 -2.20
CA LYS A 307 12.52 16.96 -1.67
C LYS A 307 13.52 15.80 -1.77
N THR A 308 13.05 14.56 -1.67
CA THR A 308 13.91 13.37 -1.66
C THR A 308 13.86 12.71 -3.04
N PRO A 309 14.96 12.73 -3.82
CA PRO A 309 14.99 12.17 -5.18
C PRO A 309 14.65 10.68 -5.22
N PHE A 310 14.04 10.21 -6.32
CA PHE A 310 13.66 8.80 -6.52
C PHE A 310 14.79 7.80 -6.18
N ASN A 311 16.03 8.08 -6.61
CA ASN A 311 17.18 7.19 -6.39
C ASN A 311 17.94 7.48 -5.08
N GLN A 312 17.54 8.46 -4.26
CA GLN A 312 18.24 8.78 -3.01
C GLN A 312 17.92 7.75 -1.94
N LEU A 313 18.89 6.88 -1.65
CA LEU A 313 18.85 6.00 -0.49
C LEU A 313 18.98 6.82 0.81
N ALA A 314 18.28 6.39 1.86
CA ALA A 314 18.33 7.05 3.17
C ALA A 314 19.78 7.18 3.67
N SER A 315 20.07 8.27 4.39
CA SER A 315 21.41 8.68 4.86
C SER A 315 22.43 9.13 3.80
N THR A 316 22.03 9.16 2.53
CA THR A 316 22.89 9.63 1.43
C THR A 316 22.36 10.93 0.82
N LYS A 317 23.19 11.60 0.03
CA LYS A 317 22.80 12.75 -0.77
C LYS A 317 22.97 12.43 -2.25
N TYR A 318 21.88 12.37 -3.00
CA TYR A 318 21.90 12.13 -4.43
C TYR A 318 22.07 13.44 -5.20
N PRO A 319 22.83 13.49 -6.32
CA PRO A 319 23.56 12.40 -6.96
C PRO A 319 25.02 12.24 -6.48
N GLU A 320 25.44 12.90 -5.39
CA GLU A 320 26.81 12.78 -4.87
C GLU A 320 27.16 11.34 -4.48
N VAL A 321 26.18 10.62 -3.94
CA VAL A 321 26.19 9.17 -3.76
C VAL A 321 25.11 8.59 -4.67
N ASP A 322 25.54 7.89 -5.72
CA ASP A 322 24.66 7.22 -6.68
C ASP A 322 24.93 5.71 -6.61
N LEU A 323 24.00 4.98 -5.99
CA LEU A 323 24.10 3.54 -5.78
C LEU A 323 23.00 2.82 -6.58
N PRO A 324 23.28 1.64 -7.16
CA PRO A 324 22.31 0.93 -7.98
C PRO A 324 21.05 0.51 -7.21
N THR A 325 19.91 1.09 -7.58
CA THR A 325 18.57 0.68 -7.11
C THR A 325 17.82 -0.06 -8.22
N VAL A 326 17.04 -1.09 -7.87
CA VAL A 326 16.08 -1.73 -8.79
C VAL A 326 14.80 -0.92 -8.94
N GLY A 327 14.59 0.06 -8.05
CA GLY A 327 13.39 0.89 -7.98
C GLY A 327 13.23 1.53 -6.61
N SER A 328 12.04 2.07 -6.36
CA SER A 328 11.71 2.75 -5.10
C SER A 328 10.31 2.38 -4.61
N MET A 329 10.14 2.42 -3.29
CA MET A 329 8.92 2.05 -2.58
C MET A 329 8.52 3.15 -1.60
N ILE A 330 7.27 3.62 -1.71
CA ILE A 330 6.62 4.40 -0.64
C ILE A 330 5.85 3.45 0.28
N ALA A 331 5.76 3.76 1.57
CA ALA A 331 5.19 2.83 2.54
C ALA A 331 4.15 3.48 3.45
N ILE A 332 3.00 2.80 3.54
CA ILE A 332 1.90 3.14 4.42
C ILE A 332 1.91 2.15 5.58
N TRP A 333 2.05 2.66 6.79
CA TRP A 333 2.19 1.87 8.01
C TRP A 333 1.00 2.04 8.94
N ALA A 334 0.70 1.00 9.72
CA ALA A 334 -0.43 0.99 10.63
C ALA A 334 -0.01 0.72 12.08
N ASP A 335 1.07 1.37 12.54
CA ASP A 335 1.61 1.31 13.91
C ASP A 335 0.53 1.45 15.00
N ARG A 336 -0.49 2.27 14.71
CA ARG A 336 -1.72 2.42 15.48
C ARG A 336 -2.88 1.87 14.64
N PRO A 337 -3.13 0.55 14.64
CA PRO A 337 -4.06 -0.06 13.67
C PRO A 337 -5.53 0.33 13.90
N GLN A 338 -5.85 0.92 15.07
CA GLN A 338 -7.13 1.56 15.35
C GLN A 338 -7.38 2.86 14.58
N ALA A 339 -6.33 3.46 14.00
CA ALA A 339 -6.48 4.64 13.17
C ALA A 339 -7.35 4.33 11.94
N GLU A 340 -8.17 5.31 11.56
CA GLU A 340 -9.01 5.20 10.37
C GLU A 340 -8.12 5.14 9.12
N TYR A 341 -8.37 4.15 8.27
CA TYR A 341 -7.84 4.15 6.91
C TYR A 341 -8.64 5.16 6.08
N LYS A 342 -7.95 6.18 5.59
CA LYS A 342 -8.49 7.20 4.70
C LYS A 342 -7.87 7.05 3.33
N GLU A 343 -8.66 6.51 2.41
CA GLU A 343 -8.22 6.20 1.04
C GLU A 343 -7.66 7.43 0.32
N GLU A 344 -8.31 8.58 0.51
CA GLU A 344 -7.94 9.84 -0.10
C GLU A 344 -6.54 10.33 0.32
N GLU A 345 -6.10 10.04 1.55
CA GLU A 345 -4.80 10.45 2.05
C GLU A 345 -3.67 9.64 1.40
N ILE A 346 -3.88 8.33 1.27
CA ILE A 346 -2.93 7.42 0.62
C ILE A 346 -2.88 7.70 -0.87
N PHE A 347 -4.04 7.91 -1.52
CA PHE A 347 -4.08 8.24 -2.95
C PHE A 347 -3.42 9.58 -3.24
N ARG A 348 -3.55 10.56 -2.34
CA ARG A 348 -2.84 11.85 -2.45
C ARG A 348 -1.32 11.64 -2.37
N LEU A 349 -0.83 10.81 -1.47
CA LEU A 349 0.61 10.49 -1.38
C LEU A 349 1.11 9.72 -2.61
N MET A 350 0.37 8.70 -3.04
CA MET A 350 0.70 7.92 -4.24
C MET A 350 0.78 8.82 -5.47
N THR A 351 -0.17 9.74 -5.61
CA THR A 351 -0.24 10.69 -6.74
C THR A 351 0.93 11.67 -6.70
N ALA A 352 1.22 12.26 -5.53
CA ALA A 352 2.34 13.18 -5.38
C ALA A 352 3.68 12.53 -5.74
N PHE A 353 3.91 11.29 -5.28
CA PHE A 353 5.14 10.57 -5.61
C PHE A 353 5.27 10.27 -7.11
N ALA A 354 4.18 9.87 -7.78
CA ALA A 354 4.18 9.67 -9.23
C ALA A 354 4.38 10.99 -10.01
N ASP A 355 3.76 12.08 -9.55
CA ASP A 355 3.80 13.38 -10.23
C ASP A 355 5.14 14.11 -10.09
N HIS A 356 5.89 13.88 -9.01
CA HIS A 356 7.24 14.41 -8.86
C HIS A 356 8.29 13.56 -9.60
N ASN A 357 7.92 12.35 -10.08
CA ASN A 357 8.83 11.40 -10.70
C ASN A 357 8.30 10.86 -12.05
N LYS A 358 7.59 11.69 -12.82
CA LYS A 358 6.84 11.28 -14.03
C LYS A 358 7.65 10.54 -15.10
N ASP A 359 8.98 10.68 -15.10
CA ASP A 359 9.90 9.99 -15.99
C ASP A 359 10.16 8.52 -15.61
N TYR A 360 9.87 8.12 -14.37
CA TYR A 360 9.95 6.73 -13.89
C TYR A 360 8.61 5.98 -13.98
N PHE A 361 7.49 6.72 -13.86
CA PHE A 361 6.15 6.16 -13.86
C PHE A 361 5.61 6.01 -15.29
N LYS A 362 4.90 4.92 -15.56
CA LYS A 362 4.21 4.74 -16.85
C LYS A 362 3.04 5.72 -16.97
N ALA A 363 2.69 6.08 -18.20
CA ALA A 363 1.43 6.77 -18.47
C ALA A 363 0.23 5.86 -18.12
N ASN A 364 -0.95 6.47 -17.98
CA ASN A 364 -2.20 5.76 -17.74
C ASN A 364 -2.73 5.15 -19.05
N TYR A 365 -2.63 3.82 -19.15
CA TYR A 365 -3.17 3.04 -20.27
C TYR A 365 -4.59 2.50 -20.03
N GLY A 366 -5.22 2.82 -18.90
CA GLY A 366 -6.59 2.40 -18.56
C GLY A 366 -7.58 2.67 -19.70
N PRO A 367 -7.69 3.92 -20.20
CA PRO A 367 -8.59 4.25 -21.32
C PRO A 367 -8.35 3.41 -22.58
N ILE A 368 -7.08 3.11 -22.90
CA ILE A 368 -6.75 2.25 -24.04
C ILE A 368 -7.23 0.81 -23.80
N ARG A 369 -7.01 0.25 -22.61
CA ARG A 369 -7.48 -1.11 -22.27
C ARG A 369 -9.00 -1.21 -22.32
N GLU A 370 -9.70 -0.18 -21.84
CA GLU A 370 -11.16 -0.10 -21.92
C GLU A 370 -11.65 -0.06 -23.37
N GLU A 371 -11.00 0.71 -24.25
CA GLU A 371 -11.35 0.71 -25.66
C GLU A 371 -11.03 -0.61 -26.36
N ILE A 372 -9.94 -1.29 -26.01
CA ILE A 372 -9.63 -2.65 -26.50
C ILE A 372 -10.72 -3.64 -26.10
N ALA A 373 -11.21 -3.57 -24.85
CA ALA A 373 -12.26 -4.46 -24.35
C ALA A 373 -13.61 -4.28 -25.08
N LYS A 374 -13.84 -3.12 -25.70
CA LYS A 374 -15.05 -2.84 -26.50
C LYS A 374 -14.95 -3.31 -27.96
N ILE A 375 -13.79 -3.80 -28.40
CA ILE A 375 -13.61 -4.27 -29.78
C ILE A 375 -14.39 -5.59 -29.97
N PRO A 376 -15.23 -5.70 -31.01
CA PRO A 376 -15.93 -6.95 -31.33
C PRO A 376 -14.96 -8.12 -31.51
N THR A 377 -15.30 -9.28 -30.96
CA THR A 377 -14.48 -10.50 -31.08
C THR A 377 -14.49 -11.07 -32.50
N ASP A 378 -15.63 -10.95 -33.19
CA ASP A 378 -15.75 -11.30 -34.61
C ASP A 378 -15.56 -10.07 -35.49
N LEU A 379 -14.36 -9.95 -36.07
CA LEU A 379 -14.04 -8.90 -37.02
C LEU A 379 -14.35 -9.28 -38.48
N THR A 380 -14.77 -10.52 -38.75
CA THR A 380 -15.02 -11.01 -40.12
C THR A 380 -16.27 -10.40 -40.75
N ILE A 381 -17.16 -9.86 -39.92
CA ILE A 381 -18.37 -9.15 -40.34
C ILE A 381 -18.10 -7.69 -40.71
N TYR A 382 -16.86 -7.20 -40.69
CA TYR A 382 -16.49 -5.82 -41.03
C TYR A 382 -15.60 -5.73 -42.27
N THR A 383 -15.72 -4.63 -43.02
CA THR A 383 -14.96 -4.38 -44.25
C THR A 383 -13.45 -4.44 -43.98
N PRO A 384 -12.66 -5.04 -44.89
CA PRO A 384 -11.21 -5.15 -44.73
C PRO A 384 -10.52 -3.82 -44.45
N GLU A 385 -11.00 -2.73 -45.05
CA GLU A 385 -10.44 -1.39 -44.89
C GLU A 385 -10.66 -0.85 -43.47
N SER A 386 -11.86 -1.03 -42.91
CA SER A 386 -12.15 -0.57 -41.55
C SER A 386 -11.42 -1.38 -40.48
N VAL A 387 -11.28 -2.70 -40.70
CA VAL A 387 -10.48 -3.58 -39.84
C VAL A 387 -9.00 -3.25 -39.94
N ALA A 388 -8.48 -2.92 -41.13
CA ALA A 388 -7.10 -2.47 -41.30
C ALA A 388 -6.83 -1.16 -40.56
N ALA A 389 -7.78 -0.21 -40.58
CA ALA A 389 -7.67 1.04 -39.82
C ALA A 389 -7.65 0.81 -38.29
N LEU A 390 -8.49 -0.10 -37.80
CA LEU A 390 -8.48 -0.52 -36.39
C LEU A 390 -7.13 -1.14 -36.00
N LYS A 391 -6.63 -2.08 -36.80
CA LYS A 391 -5.33 -2.72 -36.57
C LYS A 391 -4.19 -1.72 -36.60
N ALA A 392 -4.18 -0.79 -37.56
CA ALA A 392 -3.19 0.27 -37.60
C ALA A 392 -3.22 1.15 -36.34
N ALA A 393 -4.41 1.48 -35.83
CA ALA A 393 -4.53 2.20 -34.57
C ALA A 393 -4.05 1.39 -33.35
N GLN A 394 -4.21 0.06 -33.37
CA GLN A 394 -3.66 -0.83 -32.33
C GLN A 394 -2.13 -0.95 -32.41
N ASP A 395 -1.58 -1.09 -33.61
CA ASP A 395 -0.15 -1.25 -33.87
C ASP A 395 0.65 0.03 -33.55
N GLU A 396 0.00 1.19 -33.58
CA GLU A 396 0.60 2.48 -33.19
C GLU A 396 0.74 2.68 -31.67
N ILE A 397 0.13 1.83 -30.84
CA ILE A 397 0.16 2.00 -29.38
C ILE A 397 1.55 1.66 -28.84
N ASP A 398 2.29 2.68 -28.39
CA ASP A 398 3.49 2.48 -27.58
C ASP A 398 3.09 2.28 -26.11
N TRP A 399 3.35 1.08 -25.57
CA TRP A 399 3.05 0.67 -24.19
C TRP A 399 4.15 1.04 -23.18
N GLU A 400 5.20 1.73 -23.64
CA GLU A 400 6.37 2.13 -22.86
C GLU A 400 6.54 3.66 -22.80
N LEU A 401 5.43 4.40 -22.85
CA LEU A 401 5.43 5.85 -22.60
C LEU A 401 5.36 6.14 -21.10
N SER A 402 6.16 7.10 -20.66
CA SER A 402 6.16 7.59 -19.29
C SER A 402 5.00 8.56 -19.04
N ARG A 403 4.71 8.83 -17.77
CA ARG A 403 3.68 9.77 -17.32
C ARG A 403 3.90 11.20 -17.83
N MET A 404 5.12 11.54 -18.24
CA MET A 404 5.41 12.81 -18.94
C MET A 404 4.70 12.93 -20.30
N LYS A 405 4.38 11.80 -20.94
CA LYS A 405 3.80 11.71 -22.29
C LYS A 405 2.32 11.31 -22.23
N GLN A 406 1.60 11.66 -21.15
CA GLN A 406 0.19 11.29 -21.01
C GLN A 406 -0.67 11.83 -22.17
N GLU A 407 -0.43 13.05 -22.63
CA GLU A 407 -1.17 13.62 -23.77
C GLU A 407 -1.01 12.82 -25.07
N GLU A 408 0.13 12.12 -25.25
CA GLU A 408 0.36 11.24 -26.39
C GLU A 408 -0.47 9.96 -26.26
N VAL A 409 -0.51 9.37 -25.06
CA VAL A 409 -1.36 8.21 -24.75
C VAL A 409 -2.83 8.54 -24.91
N ASP A 410 -3.27 9.73 -24.49
CA ASP A 410 -4.67 10.17 -24.64
C ASP A 410 -5.05 10.32 -26.13
N LYS A 411 -4.13 10.81 -26.98
CA LYS A 411 -4.31 10.86 -28.44
C LYS A 411 -4.41 9.46 -29.05
N LEU A 412 -3.58 8.52 -28.62
CA LEU A 412 -3.64 7.12 -29.05
C LEU A 412 -4.99 6.48 -28.65
N ALA A 413 -5.46 6.72 -27.43
CA ALA A 413 -6.77 6.26 -26.97
C ALA A 413 -7.92 6.83 -27.82
N ALA A 414 -7.89 8.14 -28.10
CA ALA A 414 -8.90 8.79 -28.94
C ALA A 414 -8.88 8.25 -30.38
N LYS A 415 -7.69 7.98 -30.92
CA LYS A 415 -7.53 7.39 -32.26
C LYS A 415 -8.07 5.96 -32.30
N LEU A 416 -7.75 5.13 -31.30
CA LEU A 416 -8.28 3.77 -31.18
C LEU A 416 -9.81 3.77 -31.08
N LYS A 417 -10.37 4.62 -30.22
CA LYS A 417 -11.82 4.83 -30.11
C LYS A 417 -12.44 5.18 -31.46
N THR A 418 -11.86 6.16 -32.15
CA THR A 418 -12.33 6.59 -33.48
C THR A 418 -12.26 5.45 -34.49
N ALA A 419 -11.20 4.64 -34.48
CA ALA A 419 -11.07 3.50 -35.40
C ALA A 419 -12.11 2.41 -35.10
N ARG A 420 -12.37 2.13 -33.81
CA ARG A 420 -13.42 1.19 -33.37
C ARG A 420 -14.81 1.67 -33.81
N GLU A 421 -15.14 2.94 -33.59
CA GLU A 421 -16.44 3.52 -33.96
C GLU A 421 -16.63 3.60 -35.48
N ASN A 422 -15.54 3.64 -36.25
CA ASN A 422 -15.56 3.61 -37.72
C ASN A 422 -15.48 2.20 -38.33
N LEU A 423 -15.59 1.14 -37.53
CA LEU A 423 -15.77 -0.21 -38.05
C LEU A 423 -17.03 -0.26 -38.94
N LYS A 424 -16.87 -0.68 -40.20
CA LYS A 424 -17.98 -0.71 -41.17
C LYS A 424 -18.37 -2.14 -41.43
N PRO A 425 -19.61 -2.58 -41.11
CA PRO A 425 -20.05 -3.94 -41.40
C PRO A 425 -19.95 -4.27 -42.90
N ILE A 426 -19.55 -5.50 -43.25
CA ILE A 426 -19.65 -6.03 -44.61
C ILE A 426 -21.14 -6.17 -44.91
N THR A 427 -21.64 -5.31 -45.78
CA THR A 427 -22.96 -5.50 -46.38
C THR A 427 -22.81 -6.43 -47.59
N TYR A 428 -23.21 -7.69 -47.42
CA TYR A 428 -23.34 -8.61 -48.56
C TYR A 428 -24.53 -8.19 -49.42
N ASN A 429 -24.27 -7.87 -50.68
CA ASN A 429 -25.30 -7.65 -51.69
C ASN A 429 -25.06 -8.63 -52.83
N GLY A 430 -25.99 -9.57 -53.01
CA GLY A 430 -25.99 -10.50 -54.14
C GLY A 430 -27.36 -10.52 -54.80
N SER A 431 -27.37 -10.45 -56.13
CA SER A 431 -28.40 -11.03 -56.98
C SER A 431 -27.76 -12.13 -57.82
N ALA A 432 -28.54 -13.16 -58.16
CA ALA A 432 -28.11 -14.34 -58.90
C ALA A 432 -28.36 -14.19 -60.41
N ASP A 433 -27.29 -14.06 -61.19
CA ASP A 433 -27.11 -14.70 -62.51
C ASP A 433 -25.62 -14.57 -62.94
N GLU A 434 -25.09 -15.63 -63.57
CA GLU A 434 -23.65 -15.97 -63.59
C GLU A 434 -22.73 -15.20 -64.56
N GLU A 435 -23.21 -14.19 -65.28
CA GLU A 435 -22.34 -13.39 -66.16
C GLU A 435 -22.80 -11.93 -66.28
N GLU A 436 -22.61 -11.09 -65.26
CA GLU A 436 -22.21 -9.68 -65.49
C GLU A 436 -21.93 -8.89 -64.19
N VAL A 437 -21.07 -7.90 -64.38
CA VAL A 437 -20.50 -6.96 -63.43
C VAL A 437 -21.51 -5.91 -62.96
N ARG A 438 -21.46 -5.57 -61.66
CA ARG A 438 -22.02 -4.38 -60.97
C ARG A 438 -23.55 -4.26 -60.82
N ALA A 439 -23.90 -3.98 -59.56
CA ALA A 439 -25.14 -3.40 -59.03
C ALA A 439 -26.31 -4.36 -58.83
N LEU A 440 -26.57 -4.73 -57.57
CA LEU A 440 -27.90 -4.99 -56.99
C LEU A 440 -27.77 -4.98 -55.46
N VAL A 441 -28.13 -3.85 -54.84
CA VAL A 441 -28.08 -3.58 -53.40
C VAL A 441 -29.45 -3.86 -52.78
N GLU A 442 -29.53 -4.82 -51.85
CA GLU A 442 -30.68 -4.98 -50.96
C GLU A 442 -30.32 -4.36 -49.60
N TYR A 443 -30.91 -3.20 -49.34
CA TYR A 443 -30.73 -2.44 -48.11
C TYR A 443 -31.48 -3.11 -46.96
N LYS A 444 -30.83 -4.07 -46.28
CA LYS A 444 -31.33 -4.60 -45.01
C LYS A 444 -31.05 -3.59 -43.90
N PRO A 445 -32.01 -3.39 -42.99
CA PRO A 445 -31.78 -2.48 -41.90
C PRO A 445 -30.69 -3.04 -40.97
N TYR A 446 -29.90 -2.16 -40.36
CA TYR A 446 -28.88 -2.53 -39.40
C TYR A 446 -29.31 -2.09 -38.00
N LEU A 447 -28.85 -2.81 -36.98
CA LEU A 447 -29.09 -2.47 -35.59
C LEU A 447 -28.01 -1.50 -35.12
N ASP A 448 -28.43 -0.27 -34.83
CA ASP A 448 -27.67 0.72 -34.08
C ASP A 448 -27.94 0.53 -32.58
N ILE A 449 -26.87 0.40 -31.80
CA ILE A 449 -26.96 0.19 -30.35
C ILE A 449 -26.71 1.54 -29.68
N GLN A 450 -27.78 2.12 -29.14
CA GLN A 450 -27.72 3.41 -28.46
C GLN A 450 -27.85 3.20 -26.96
N THR A 451 -26.91 3.72 -26.18
CA THR A 451 -26.96 3.70 -24.71
C THR A 451 -27.41 5.05 -24.16
N GLU A 452 -28.37 5.01 -23.23
CA GLU A 452 -28.85 6.15 -22.45
C GLU A 452 -28.49 5.93 -20.97
N GLU A 453 -28.06 6.99 -20.29
CA GLU A 453 -27.79 6.93 -18.85
C GLU A 453 -29.11 6.91 -18.06
N ILE A 454 -29.18 6.04 -17.05
CA ILE A 454 -30.25 6.03 -16.04
C ILE A 454 -29.72 6.70 -14.78
N ALA A 455 -30.36 7.78 -14.34
CA ALA A 455 -30.00 8.42 -13.08
C ALA A 455 -30.20 7.46 -11.90
N PHE A 456 -29.32 7.54 -10.90
CA PHE A 456 -29.52 6.84 -9.64
C PHE A 456 -30.45 7.63 -8.72
N GLU A 457 -31.16 6.93 -7.84
CA GLU A 457 -31.94 7.54 -6.78
C GLU A 457 -31.04 7.85 -5.57
N THR A 458 -31.36 8.90 -4.81
CA THR A 458 -30.73 9.18 -3.52
C THR A 458 -31.73 8.86 -2.40
N LYS A 459 -31.36 7.94 -1.49
CA LYS A 459 -32.12 7.57 -0.31
C LYS A 459 -31.49 8.15 0.94
N GLU A 460 -32.27 8.96 1.66
CA GLU A 460 -31.86 9.54 2.92
C GLU A 460 -32.26 8.62 4.09
N VAL A 461 -31.31 8.33 4.98
CA VAL A 461 -31.51 7.47 6.15
C VAL A 461 -31.21 8.26 7.41
N ALA A 462 -32.17 8.35 8.33
CA ALA A 462 -31.97 9.04 9.60
C ALA A 462 -30.94 8.30 10.48
N ASN A 463 -29.88 8.99 10.89
CA ASN A 463 -28.86 8.46 11.80
C ASN A 463 -28.93 9.22 13.15
N PRO A 464 -29.36 8.57 14.25
CA PRO A 464 -29.48 9.19 15.58
C PRO A 464 -28.13 9.44 16.27
N ASN A 465 -27.02 8.94 15.71
CA ASN A 465 -25.67 9.19 16.21
C ASN A 465 -24.99 10.37 15.50
N LEU A 466 -25.55 10.81 14.37
CA LEU A 466 -25.06 11.94 13.58
C LEU A 466 -25.82 13.21 13.98
N GLU A 467 -25.12 14.34 14.13
CA GLU A 467 -25.70 15.61 14.60
C GLU A 467 -26.73 16.19 13.63
N LYS A 468 -27.81 16.77 14.16
CA LYS A 468 -28.86 17.39 13.35
C LYS A 468 -28.29 18.46 12.42
N GLY A 469 -28.41 18.22 11.11
CA GLY A 469 -27.87 19.08 10.04
C GLY A 469 -26.63 18.54 9.33
N GLN A 470 -25.99 17.49 9.85
CA GLN A 470 -24.89 16.80 9.15
C GLN A 470 -25.42 15.73 8.20
N ARG A 471 -24.74 15.56 7.05
CA ARG A 471 -25.02 14.53 6.05
C ARG A 471 -23.76 13.71 5.78
N LYS A 472 -23.87 12.39 5.72
CA LYS A 472 -22.76 11.48 5.40
C LYS A 472 -23.19 10.51 4.31
N ILE A 473 -22.47 10.48 3.20
CA ILE A 473 -22.74 9.50 2.13
C ILE A 473 -22.22 8.14 2.60
N LEU A 474 -23.12 7.17 2.74
CA LEU A 474 -22.83 5.79 3.14
C LEU A 474 -22.55 4.90 1.92
N GLN A 475 -23.22 5.17 0.81
CA GLN A 475 -23.05 4.49 -0.48
C GLN A 475 -23.15 5.52 -1.59
N VAL A 476 -22.14 5.59 -2.46
CA VAL A 476 -22.14 6.50 -3.61
C VAL A 476 -23.06 5.94 -4.69
N GLY A 477 -23.89 6.80 -5.28
CA GLY A 477 -24.77 6.41 -6.38
C GLY A 477 -23.99 6.17 -7.67
N ILE A 478 -24.36 5.12 -8.41
CA ILE A 478 -23.78 4.80 -9.72
C ILE A 478 -24.91 4.84 -10.74
N LYS A 479 -24.75 5.61 -11.81
CA LYS A 479 -25.73 5.66 -12.91
C LYS A 479 -25.89 4.28 -13.54
N GLY A 480 -27.12 3.93 -13.85
CA GLY A 480 -27.44 2.75 -14.66
C GLY A 480 -27.31 3.06 -16.15
N GLU A 481 -27.47 2.04 -16.97
CA GLU A 481 -27.43 2.15 -18.43
C GLU A 481 -28.64 1.45 -19.02
N LYS A 482 -29.30 2.13 -19.95
CA LYS A 482 -30.38 1.60 -20.77
C LYS A 482 -29.86 1.45 -22.18
N THR A 483 -29.99 0.25 -22.73
CA THR A 483 -29.61 -0.04 -24.12
C THR A 483 -30.86 -0.06 -25.00
N ASN A 484 -30.83 0.75 -26.05
CA ASN A 484 -31.83 0.79 -27.10
C ASN A 484 -31.24 0.14 -28.36
N LEU A 485 -31.91 -0.90 -28.84
CA LEU A 485 -31.64 -1.53 -30.12
C LEU A 485 -32.51 -0.85 -31.17
N VAL A 486 -31.90 -0.01 -32.00
CA VAL A 486 -32.59 0.78 -33.03
C VAL A 486 -32.28 0.19 -34.40
N GLU A 487 -33.28 -0.34 -35.08
CA GLU A 487 -33.18 -0.80 -36.46
C GLU A 487 -33.24 0.42 -37.39
N ILE A 488 -32.18 0.66 -38.15
CA ILE A 488 -32.06 1.74 -39.12
C ILE A 488 -32.26 1.18 -40.52
N SER A 489 -33.31 1.63 -41.20
CA SER A 489 -33.56 1.38 -42.62
C SER A 489 -32.40 1.90 -43.45
N ALA A 490 -31.72 0.99 -44.14
CA ALA A 490 -30.64 1.36 -45.03
C ALA A 490 -31.13 2.02 -46.35
N GLN A 491 -32.45 2.12 -46.57
CA GLN A 491 -33.07 2.69 -47.79
C GLN A 491 -33.26 4.20 -47.70
N ASP A 492 -33.71 4.70 -46.56
CA ASP A 492 -34.12 6.09 -46.35
C ASP A 492 -33.60 6.69 -45.03
N GLY A 493 -32.86 5.91 -44.23
CA GLY A 493 -32.35 6.33 -42.92
C GLY A 493 -33.43 6.41 -41.85
N SER A 494 -34.65 5.93 -42.12
CA SER A 494 -35.70 5.87 -41.11
C SER A 494 -35.32 4.89 -40.00
N SER A 495 -35.58 5.25 -38.75
CA SER A 495 -35.22 4.46 -37.59
C SER A 495 -36.45 3.88 -36.90
N LYS A 496 -36.32 2.67 -36.38
CA LYS A 496 -37.35 1.99 -35.61
C LYS A 496 -36.72 1.37 -34.36
N LEU A 497 -37.18 1.78 -33.18
CA LEU A 497 -36.79 1.13 -31.94
C LEU A 497 -37.34 -0.32 -31.93
N VAL A 498 -36.43 -1.30 -31.88
CA VAL A 498 -36.77 -2.73 -31.87
C VAL A 498 -36.98 -3.19 -30.44
N GLU A 499 -36.02 -2.87 -29.58
CA GLU A 499 -35.99 -3.35 -28.20
C GLU A 499 -35.30 -2.33 -27.31
N SER A 500 -35.75 -2.25 -26.07
CA SER A 500 -35.18 -1.37 -25.07
C SER A 500 -35.16 -2.09 -23.74
N PHE A 501 -33.97 -2.23 -23.16
CA PHE A 501 -33.80 -2.92 -21.88
C PHE A 501 -32.73 -2.23 -21.04
N VAL A 502 -32.84 -2.41 -19.72
CA VAL A 502 -31.83 -1.94 -18.77
C VAL A 502 -30.66 -2.91 -18.84
N SER A 503 -29.53 -2.45 -19.38
CA SER A 503 -28.30 -3.24 -19.49
C SER A 503 -27.48 -3.21 -18.21
N LYS A 504 -27.68 -2.18 -17.38
CA LYS A 504 -27.06 -2.05 -16.06
C LYS A 504 -27.98 -1.26 -15.12
N ASP A 505 -28.33 -1.84 -13.98
CA ASP A 505 -29.16 -1.15 -12.99
C ASP A 505 -28.40 0.02 -12.34
N ALA A 506 -29.13 1.09 -12.04
CA ALA A 506 -28.59 2.20 -11.25
C ALA A 506 -28.44 1.78 -9.78
N VAL A 507 -27.32 2.14 -9.17
CA VAL A 507 -27.05 1.88 -7.75
C VAL A 507 -27.47 3.12 -6.96
N VAL A 508 -28.38 2.94 -6.00
CA VAL A 508 -28.91 4.01 -5.14
C VAL A 508 -27.79 4.64 -4.32
N GLU A 509 -27.76 5.96 -4.24
CA GLU A 509 -26.94 6.71 -3.30
C GLU A 509 -27.61 6.71 -1.92
N ILE A 510 -26.91 6.28 -0.88
CA ILE A 510 -27.44 6.29 0.49
C ILE A 510 -26.77 7.41 1.26
N VAL A 511 -27.55 8.38 1.74
CA VAL A 511 -27.07 9.51 2.53
C VAL A 511 -27.66 9.43 3.92
N GLU A 512 -26.83 9.29 4.94
CA GLU A 512 -27.27 9.41 6.31
C GLU A 512 -27.49 10.88 6.68
N ILE A 513 -28.63 11.18 7.31
CA ILE A 513 -28.96 12.51 7.85
C ILE A 513 -28.99 12.42 9.36
N GLY A 514 -28.23 13.30 10.01
CA GLY A 514 -28.22 13.37 11.45
C GLY A 514 -29.55 13.82 12.04
N THR A 515 -30.04 13.08 13.03
CA THR A 515 -31.25 13.43 13.79
C THR A 515 -30.97 13.64 15.27
N LYS A 516 -29.69 13.62 15.68
CA LYS A 516 -29.29 13.88 17.05
C LYS A 516 -29.45 15.37 17.32
N GLU A 517 -30.56 15.74 17.99
CA GLU A 517 -30.75 17.08 18.53
C GLU A 517 -29.58 17.40 19.46
N VAL A 518 -28.88 18.49 19.17
CA VAL A 518 -27.88 19.03 20.09
C VAL A 518 -28.68 19.84 21.11
N ASP A 519 -28.59 19.49 22.40
CA ASP A 519 -29.24 20.24 23.48
C ASP A 519 -28.80 21.71 23.42
N SER A 520 -29.67 22.54 22.84
CA SER A 520 -29.46 23.98 22.72
C SER A 520 -29.76 24.64 24.07
N ALA A 521 -28.78 24.55 24.97
CA ALA A 521 -28.64 25.46 26.10
C ALA A 521 -27.27 26.13 26.05
N LYS A 522 -27.07 27.01 25.05
CA LYS A 522 -26.45 28.35 25.18
C LYS A 522 -26.34 29.07 23.83
N MET A 523 -27.27 30.02 23.67
CA MET A 523 -27.24 31.32 22.99
C MET A 523 -26.58 31.51 21.61
N GLY A 524 -27.33 32.21 20.75
CA GLY A 524 -26.79 33.31 19.95
C GLY A 524 -27.53 33.54 18.64
N GLU A 525 -28.40 34.55 18.60
CA GLU A 525 -29.02 35.07 17.37
C GLU A 525 -27.95 35.38 16.30
N SER A 526 -28.17 34.91 15.07
CA SER A 526 -27.92 35.73 13.87
C SER A 526 -28.69 35.20 12.67
N GLN A 527 -29.02 36.16 11.81
CA GLN A 527 -30.16 36.22 10.92
C GLN A 527 -30.18 35.22 9.75
N VAL A 528 -31.40 34.85 9.37
CA VAL A 528 -31.75 34.31 8.06
C VAL A 528 -31.68 35.44 7.03
N GLN A 529 -30.94 35.26 5.94
CA GLN A 529 -31.35 35.78 4.63
C GLN A 529 -30.91 34.84 3.50
N PRO A 530 -31.72 34.73 2.42
CA PRO A 530 -31.51 33.81 1.31
C PRO A 530 -30.50 34.42 0.33
N ASP A 531 -29.92 33.65 -0.59
CA ASP A 531 -29.44 34.26 -1.83
C ASP A 531 -29.27 33.26 -3.00
N PRO A 532 -29.24 33.76 -4.26
CA PRO A 532 -29.58 33.07 -5.49
C PRO A 532 -28.35 32.75 -6.39
N LEU A 533 -28.62 32.16 -7.55
CA LEU A 533 -27.71 31.98 -8.69
C LEU A 533 -26.94 33.28 -9.06
N LEU A 534 -25.66 33.15 -9.44
CA LEU A 534 -25.08 33.51 -10.78
C LEU A 534 -23.54 33.56 -10.78
N THR A 535 -22.92 33.11 -11.88
CA THR A 535 -21.49 33.22 -12.27
C THR A 535 -21.06 34.64 -12.69
N PRO A 536 -19.81 34.93 -13.15
CA PRO A 536 -18.49 35.00 -12.50
C PRO A 536 -17.89 36.45 -12.45
N SER A 537 -17.03 36.82 -11.47
CA SER A 537 -15.83 37.70 -11.68
C SER A 537 -15.02 38.09 -10.43
N VAL A 538 -13.68 38.06 -10.62
CA VAL A 538 -12.56 38.79 -9.98
C VAL A 538 -12.09 38.45 -8.55
N LYS A 539 -10.97 37.71 -8.56
CA LYS A 539 -9.69 37.79 -7.80
C LYS A 539 -9.66 37.89 -6.26
N GLY A 540 -8.74 37.08 -5.71
CA GLY A 540 -7.96 37.37 -4.51
C GLY A 540 -8.15 36.31 -3.43
N SER A 541 -7.40 35.21 -3.50
CA SER A 541 -6.19 34.99 -2.69
C SER A 541 -6.49 34.61 -1.24
N SER A 542 -6.09 33.38 -0.87
CA SER A 542 -5.48 32.95 0.41
C SER A 542 -6.21 33.26 1.73
N ALA A 543 -6.18 32.48 2.80
CA ALA A 543 -5.74 31.13 3.15
C ALA A 543 -5.96 31.07 4.69
N ILE A 544 -6.21 29.87 5.25
CA ILE A 544 -5.62 29.37 6.53
C ILE A 544 -6.04 30.12 7.83
N SER A 545 -6.31 29.52 8.99
CA SER A 545 -6.43 28.17 9.50
C SER A 545 -6.82 28.26 11.00
N GLN A 546 -7.09 27.09 11.59
CA GLN A 546 -6.38 26.57 12.78
C GLN A 546 -7.06 26.59 14.18
N VAL A 547 -6.73 25.51 14.91
CA VAL A 547 -6.70 25.31 16.39
C VAL A 547 -8.03 24.89 17.02
N SER A 548 -8.27 23.77 17.72
CA SER A 548 -7.54 22.71 18.46
C SER A 548 -7.74 22.74 19.99
N LYS A 549 -8.25 21.60 20.51
CA LYS A 549 -8.08 20.90 21.82
C LYS A 549 -8.16 21.63 23.17
N LYS A 550 -8.88 20.99 24.12
CA LYS A 550 -8.54 20.63 25.54
C LYS A 550 -9.82 20.22 26.30
N GLU A 551 -9.87 19.55 27.45
CA GLU A 551 -9.12 18.52 28.21
C GLU A 551 -10.01 18.20 29.46
N ASP A 552 -9.78 17.05 30.11
CA ASP A 552 -10.09 16.69 31.53
C ASP A 552 -11.53 16.47 32.06
N GLY A 553 -11.82 15.19 32.38
CA GLY A 553 -11.68 14.66 33.76
C GLY A 553 -12.92 14.65 34.66
N LEU A 554 -13.28 13.46 35.21
CA LEU A 554 -14.00 13.34 36.49
C LEU A 554 -13.92 11.93 37.10
N LYS A 555 -13.60 11.90 38.41
CA LYS A 555 -13.63 10.76 39.34
C LYS A 555 -15.08 10.38 39.69
N LEU A 556 -15.31 9.11 40.03
CA LEU A 556 -16.47 8.68 40.81
C LEU A 556 -16.09 7.67 41.90
N THR A 557 -16.79 7.83 43.02
CA THR A 557 -16.58 7.29 44.37
C THR A 557 -17.12 5.87 44.56
N GLN A 558 -16.52 5.20 45.55
CA GLN A 558 -16.72 3.81 45.99
C GLN A 558 -18.09 3.51 46.65
N ALA A 559 -18.50 2.24 46.54
CA ALA A 559 -19.07 1.48 47.65
C ALA A 559 -18.63 0.00 47.57
N LYS A 560 -17.96 -0.48 48.64
CA LYS A 560 -17.57 -1.89 48.91
C LYS A 560 -18.81 -2.70 49.38
N GLN A 561 -18.88 -4.04 49.38
CA GLN A 561 -17.99 -5.09 49.92
C GLN A 561 -18.43 -6.51 49.39
N PRO A 562 -17.96 -7.66 49.93
CA PRO A 562 -16.64 -8.29 49.72
C PRO A 562 -16.74 -9.79 49.32
N ILE A 563 -15.84 -10.33 48.49
CA ILE A 563 -15.63 -11.79 48.36
C ILE A 563 -14.12 -12.10 48.29
N ALA A 564 -13.75 -13.19 48.93
CA ALA A 564 -12.45 -13.53 49.50
C ALA A 564 -11.32 -13.88 48.51
N GLU A 565 -10.09 -13.57 48.94
CA GLU A 565 -8.82 -13.93 48.29
C GLU A 565 -8.47 -15.42 48.49
N GLN A 566 -8.16 -16.10 47.38
CA GLN A 566 -7.32 -17.30 47.40
C GLN A 566 -5.89 -16.92 46.96
N LYS A 567 -4.94 -17.23 47.84
CA LYS A 567 -3.50 -17.00 47.72
C LYS A 567 -2.89 -18.12 46.86
N LEU A 568 -2.37 -17.81 45.67
CA LEU A 568 -1.48 -18.71 44.93
C LEU A 568 -0.02 -18.31 45.17
N ALA A 569 0.79 -19.32 45.44
CA ALA A 569 2.20 -19.22 45.80
C ALA A 569 3.10 -19.00 44.57
N GLN A 570 4.13 -18.17 44.74
CA GLN A 570 5.27 -18.07 43.82
C GLN A 570 6.20 -19.29 43.98
N PRO A 571 6.76 -19.85 42.89
CA PRO A 571 7.93 -20.71 42.98
C PRO A 571 9.22 -19.88 43.01
N SER A 572 10.12 -20.28 43.91
CA SER A 572 11.47 -19.76 44.12
C SER A 572 12.43 -20.13 42.99
N VAL A 573 13.19 -19.16 42.48
CA VAL A 573 14.37 -19.41 41.62
C VAL A 573 15.62 -18.87 42.31
N GLN A 574 16.60 -19.75 42.49
CA GLN A 574 17.93 -19.44 43.02
C GLN A 574 18.77 -18.73 41.95
N ALA A 575 19.36 -17.60 42.32
CA ALA A 575 20.30 -16.86 41.49
C ALA A 575 21.69 -17.52 41.49
N VAL A 576 22.26 -17.73 40.31
CA VAL A 576 23.70 -17.96 40.12
C VAL A 576 24.28 -16.64 39.61
N THR A 577 25.15 -16.04 40.41
CA THR A 577 25.85 -14.79 40.11
C THR A 577 27.03 -15.04 39.16
N GLN A 578 27.07 -14.33 38.03
CA GLN A 578 28.31 -14.03 37.30
C GLN A 578 28.33 -12.53 37.01
N ASP A 579 29.23 -11.83 37.69
CA ASP A 579 29.46 -10.38 37.57
C ASP A 579 30.16 -10.07 36.25
N ASN A 580 29.48 -9.33 35.37
CA ASN A 580 30.11 -8.45 34.39
C ASN A 580 29.28 -7.16 34.36
N ASN A 581 29.74 -6.15 35.11
CA ASN A 581 29.05 -4.88 35.28
C ASN A 581 29.02 -4.08 33.97
N LEU A 582 27.80 -3.74 33.54
CA LEU A 582 27.50 -2.70 32.55
C LEU A 582 28.07 -1.33 33.01
N PRO A 583 28.63 -0.50 32.11
CA PRO A 583 28.90 0.89 32.43
C PRO A 583 27.58 1.67 32.57
N LYS A 584 27.39 2.34 33.71
CA LYS A 584 26.26 3.24 33.97
C LYS A 584 26.38 4.48 33.07
N THR A 585 25.50 4.60 32.07
CA THR A 585 25.24 5.87 31.39
C THR A 585 23.77 6.24 31.54
N GLY A 586 23.51 7.37 32.21
CA GLY A 586 22.19 8.03 32.22
C GLY A 586 21.62 8.31 33.60
N THR A 587 22.16 9.33 34.29
CA THR A 587 21.42 9.99 35.38
C THR A 587 20.31 10.86 34.79
N SER A 588 19.11 10.72 35.34
CA SER A 588 17.96 11.57 35.09
C SER A 588 18.26 13.04 35.41
N SER A 589 17.98 13.94 34.47
CA SER A 589 17.68 15.33 34.79
C SER A 589 16.44 15.76 34.00
N ALA A 590 15.31 15.84 34.70
CA ALA A 590 14.25 16.74 34.31
C ALA A 590 14.80 18.17 34.31
N TRP A 591 14.31 19.04 33.43
CA TRP A 591 13.96 20.47 33.61
C TRP A 591 13.60 21.08 32.24
N PRO A 592 12.80 22.16 32.19
CA PRO A 592 11.87 22.47 31.09
C PRO A 592 12.54 23.24 29.94
N ILE A 593 12.09 23.00 28.71
CA ILE A 593 12.55 23.72 27.51
C ILE A 593 11.75 25.03 27.36
N THR A 594 12.43 26.13 27.64
CA THR A 594 11.99 27.49 27.31
C THR A 594 12.27 27.75 25.82
N LEU A 595 11.24 28.20 25.10
CA LEU A 595 11.31 28.74 23.74
C LEU A 595 12.33 29.88 23.63
N LEU A 596 13.22 29.80 22.65
CA LEU A 596 13.94 30.96 22.12
C LEU A 596 14.10 30.81 20.61
N GLY A 597 13.26 31.56 19.89
CA GLY A 597 13.40 31.78 18.46
C GLY A 597 14.62 32.64 18.16
N THR A 598 15.24 32.39 17.01
CA THR A 598 16.25 33.28 16.44
C THR A 598 15.85 33.61 15.01
N ALA A 599 15.56 34.91 14.83
CA ALA A 599 15.35 35.55 13.55
C ALA A 599 16.70 35.80 12.86
N LEU A 600 16.73 35.61 11.54
CA LEU A 600 17.77 36.10 10.65
C LEU A 600 17.69 37.63 10.52
N ALA A 601 18.85 38.31 10.54
CA ALA A 601 19.04 39.58 9.86
C ALA A 601 20.47 39.69 9.32
N MET A 602 20.55 39.75 7.99
CA MET A 602 21.75 40.12 7.24
C MET A 602 21.93 41.64 7.23
N ILE A 603 23.16 42.11 7.45
CA ILE A 603 23.64 43.40 6.90
C ILE A 603 25.07 43.16 6.39
N GLY A 604 25.27 43.45 5.11
CA GLY A 604 26.55 43.32 4.41
C GLY A 604 27.41 44.59 4.37
N LEU A 605 28.64 44.39 3.88
CA LEU A 605 29.53 45.30 3.13
C LEU A 605 29.83 46.67 3.78
N GLY A 606 31.08 46.97 4.20
CA GLY A 606 32.24 47.15 3.32
C GLY A 606 32.56 48.65 3.21
N GLY A 607 33.71 49.13 3.71
CA GLY A 607 34.04 50.56 3.65
C GLY A 607 35.42 50.93 4.18
N CYS A 608 36.18 51.65 3.37
CA CYS A 608 37.64 51.77 3.37
C CYS A 608 38.27 52.77 4.36
N LYS A 609 39.51 52.43 4.74
CA LYS A 609 40.73 53.25 4.89
C LYS A 609 40.65 54.72 5.36
N LYS A 610 41.38 54.92 6.47
CA LYS A 610 42.19 56.10 6.85
C LYS A 610 42.76 56.89 5.65
N ARG A 611 42.65 58.22 5.71
CA ARG A 611 43.81 59.13 5.78
C ARG A 611 43.39 60.52 6.27
N LYS A 612 44.26 61.08 7.13
CA LYS A 612 44.25 62.46 7.61
C LYS A 612 44.48 63.42 6.45
N GLY A 613 43.85 64.60 6.52
CA GLY A 613 44.02 65.72 5.58
C GLY A 613 42.75 66.51 5.53
#